data_AF-A0A439DSL5-F1
#
_entry.id   AF-A0A439DSL5-F1
#
_cell.length_a   1.000
_cell.length_b   1.000
_cell.length_c   1.000
_cell.angle_alpha   90.00
_cell.angle_beta   90.00
_cell.angle_gamma   90.00
#
_symmetry.space_group_name_H-M   'P 1'
#
loop_
_entity.id
_entity.type
_entity.pdbx_description
1 polymer ?
#
loop_
_entity_poly.entity_id
_entity_poly.type
_entity_poly.pdbx_seq_one_letter_code
_entity_poly.pdbx_strand_id
1 'polypeptide(L)' 'MAKLFGVALGILTAIGGFLDIGDLVMNAVVGSRFGLSLAWVVVVGVIGICLFSEMAGRVAAVSGRATFEIIRERLGP' A
#
# COMPACT_ATOMS: atom_id res chain seq x y z
N MET A 1 -12.07 16.61 -13.57
CA MET A 1 -11.87 16.93 -12.14
C MET A 1 -11.82 15.67 -11.27
N ALA A 2 -12.89 14.87 -11.18
CA ALA A 2 -12.96 13.71 -10.28
C ALA A 2 -11.83 12.66 -10.44
N LYS A 3 -11.44 12.31 -11.68
CA LYS A 3 -10.34 11.37 -11.93
C LYS A 3 -8.98 11.88 -11.44
N LEU A 4 -8.70 13.18 -11.55
CA LEU A 4 -7.44 13.77 -11.12
C LEU A 4 -7.32 13.75 -9.59
N PHE A 5 -8.42 14.03 -8.90
CA PHE A 5 -8.49 13.97 -7.44
C PHE A 5 -8.36 12.53 -6.92
N GLY A 6 -8.95 11.56 -7.61
CA GLY A 6 -8.79 10.14 -7.29
C GLY A 6 -7.36 9.64 -7.43
N VAL A 7 -6.66 10.04 -8.50
CA VAL A 7 -5.23 9.72 -8.69
C VAL A 7 -4.39 10.40 -7.60
N ALA A 8 -4.66 11.66 -7.26
CA ALA A 8 -3.96 12.36 -6.18
C ALA A 8 -4.15 11.67 -4.83
N LEU A 9 -5.37 11.21 -4.51
CA LEU A 9 -5.65 10.44 -3.30
C LEU A 9 -4.85 9.13 -3.28
N GLY A 10 -4.81 8.41 -4.41
CA GLY A 10 -4.03 7.17 -4.54
C GLY A 10 -2.53 7.39 -4.33
N ILE A 11 -1.96 8.45 -4.90
CA ILE A 11 -0.55 8.81 -4.70
C ILE A 11 -0.28 9.17 -3.23
N LEU A 12 -1.16 9.94 -2.61
CA LEU A 12 -1.02 10.31 -1.20
C LEU A 12 -1.05 9.08 -0.29
N THR A 13 -1.97 8.14 -0.53
CA THR A 13 -2.05 6.86 0.20
C THR A 13 -0.79 6.02 -0.03
N ALA A 14 -0.27 5.99 -1.26
CA ALA A 14 0.95 5.25 -1.58
C ALA A 14 2.17 5.79 -0.83
N ILE A 15 2.33 7.12 -0.77
CA ILE A 15 3.44 7.76 -0.07
C ILE A 15 3.33 7.52 1.44
N GLY A 16 2.17 7.79 2.04
CA GLY A 16 2.01 7.64 3.49
C GLY A 16 2.01 6.20 4.01
N GLY A 17 1.62 5.23 3.17
CA GLY A 17 1.50 3.83 3.57
C GLY A 17 2.68 2.94 3.24
N PHE A 18 3.48 3.28 2.22
CA PHE A 18 4.53 2.40 1.67
C PHE A 18 5.89 3.06 1.45
N LEU A 19 5.98 4.39 1.48
CA LEU A 19 7.27 5.09 1.36
C LEU A 19 7.59 5.76 2.70
N ASP A 20 8.35 5.05 3.52
CA ASP A 20 8.88 5.59 4.77
C ASP A 20 10.41 5.51 4.84
N ILE A 21 10.96 6.06 5.92
CA ILE A 21 12.40 6.07 6.16
C ILE A 21 12.95 4.65 6.41
N GLY A 22 12.12 3.75 6.95
CA GLY A 22 12.48 2.37 7.24
C GLY A 22 12.74 1.59 5.96
N ASP A 23 11.88 1.74 4.96
CA ASP A 23 12.04 1.15 3.64
C ASP A 23 13.30 1.64 2.93
N LEU A 24 13.59 2.94 3.01
CA LEU A 24 14.82 3.53 2.44
C LEU A 24 16.08 2.93 3.07
N VAL A 25 16.13 2.86 4.39
CA VAL A 25 17.30 2.31 5.12
C VAL A 25 17.45 0.82 4.85
N MET A 26 16.35 0.06 4.89
CA MET A 26 16.36 -1.39 4.62
C MET A 26 16.85 -1.69 3.20
N ASN A 27 16.31 -1.01 2.18
CA ASN A 27 16.71 -1.22 0.79
C ASN A 27 18.18 -0.80 0.57
N ALA A 28 18.67 0.27 1.22
CA ALA A 28 20.06 0.66 1.14
C ALA A 28 21.01 -0.39 1.74
N VAL A 29 20.68 -0.91 2.93
CA VAL A 29 21.49 -1.96 3.60
C VAL A 29 21.47 -3.25 2.78
N VAL A 30 20.30 -3.69 2.31
CA VAL A 30 20.16 -4.89 1.46
C VAL A 30 20.94 -4.72 0.15
N GLY A 31 20.83 -3.57 -0.50
CA GLY A 31 21.56 -3.25 -1.73
C GLY A 31 23.08 -3.27 -1.54
N SER A 32 23.57 -2.75 -0.40
CA SER A 32 25.01 -2.80 -0.09
C SER A 32 25.54 -4.21 0.13
N ARG A 33 24.70 -5.14 0.63
CA ARG A 33 25.09 -6.52 0.96
C ARG A 33 24.94 -7.47 -0.21
N PHE A 34 23.89 -7.31 -1.01
CA PHE A 34 23.48 -8.28 -2.04
C PHE A 34 23.45 -7.69 -3.45
N GLY A 35 23.83 -6.42 -3.62
CA GLY A 35 23.72 -5.73 -4.90
C GLY A 35 22.28 -5.70 -5.40
N LEU A 36 22.09 -5.95 -6.70
CA LEU A 36 20.76 -6.01 -7.33
C LEU A 36 20.13 -7.41 -7.32
N SER A 37 20.76 -8.41 -6.70
CA SER A 37 20.28 -9.81 -6.75
C SER A 37 18.89 -10.00 -6.13
N LEU A 38 18.50 -9.14 -5.18
CA LEU A 38 17.20 -9.18 -4.51
C LEU A 38 16.20 -8.15 -5.07
N ALA A 39 16.54 -7.40 -6.12
CA ALA A 39 15.66 -6.37 -6.68
C ALA A 39 14.32 -6.94 -7.18
N TRP A 40 14.28 -8.19 -7.63
CA TRP A 40 13.06 -8.86 -8.08
C TRP A 40 12.01 -9.03 -6.97
N VAL A 41 12.44 -9.10 -5.69
CA VAL A 41 11.54 -9.24 -4.54
C VAL A 41 10.65 -8.00 -4.40
N VAL A 42 11.17 -6.83 -4.79
CA VAL A 42 10.39 -5.57 -4.81
C VAL A 42 9.18 -5.71 -5.73
N VAL A 43 9.34 -6.33 -6.91
CA VAL A 43 8.24 -6.53 -7.86
C VAL A 43 7.15 -7.43 -7.25
N VAL A 44 7.55 -8.50 -6.55
CA VAL A 44 6.60 -9.37 -5.84
C VAL A 44 5.86 -8.62 -4.73
N GLY A 45 6.58 -7.81 -3.96
CA GLY A 45 5.98 -6.94 -2.93
C GLY A 45 4.96 -5.97 -3.51
N VAL A 46 5.30 -5.31 -4.62
CA VAL A 46 4.40 -4.38 -5.34
C VAL A 46 3.13 -5.10 -5.79
N ILE A 47 3.23 -6.32 -6.34
CA ILE A 47 2.05 -7.11 -6.71
C ILE A 47 1.15 -7.37 -5.49
N GLY A 48 1.74 -7.77 -4.36
CA GLY A 48 1.00 -8.00 -3.12
C GLY A 48 0.27 -6.75 -2.62
N ILE A 49 0.95 -5.60 -2.65
CA ILE A 49 0.37 -4.31 -2.29
C ILE A 49 -0.78 -3.93 -3.23
N CYS A 50 -0.60 -4.06 -4.54
CA CYS A 50 -1.65 -3.77 -5.52
C CYS A 50 -2.89 -4.62 -5.28
N LEU A 51 -2.73 -5.92 -5.00
CA LEU A 51 -3.85 -6.80 -4.68
C LEU A 51 -4.57 -6.37 -3.40
N PHE A 52 -3.82 -6.06 -2.34
CA PHE A 52 -4.40 -5.60 -1.09
C PHE A 52 -5.15 -4.27 -1.26
N SER A 53 -4.54 -3.30 -1.96
CA SER A 53 -5.17 -2.00 -2.24
C SER A 53 -6.43 -2.14 -3.08
N GLU A 54 -6.47 -3.06 -4.04
CA GLU A 54 -7.67 -3.35 -4.85
C GLU A 54 -8.82 -3.88 -3.99
N MET A 55 -8.52 -4.86 -3.12
CA MET A 55 -9.51 -5.43 -2.21
C MET A 55 -10.04 -4.40 -1.22
N ALA A 56 -9.15 -3.62 -0.60
CA ALA A 56 -9.53 -2.55 0.33
C ALA A 56 -10.34 -1.45 -0.38
N GLY A 57 -9.94 -1.06 -1.58
CA GLY A 57 -10.66 -0.09 -2.41
C GLY A 57 -12.07 -0.58 -2.79
N ARG A 58 -12.21 -1.86 -3.14
CA ARG A 58 -13.52 -2.48 -3.41
C ARG A 58 -14.44 -2.50 -2.20
N VAL A 59 -13.91 -2.80 -1.02
CA VAL A 59 -14.70 -2.74 0.22
C VAL A 59 -15.21 -1.32 0.45
N ALA A 60 -14.36 -0.31 0.31
CA ALA A 60 -14.77 1.08 0.48
C ALA A 60 -15.78 1.54 -0.58
N ALA A 61 -15.59 1.14 -1.84
CA ALA A 61 -16.46 1.50 -2.95
C ALA A 61 -17.86 0.87 -2.84
N VAL A 62 -17.97 -0.36 -2.34
CA VAL A 62 -19.26 -1.07 -2.23
C VAL A 62 -20.00 -0.73 -0.93
N SER A 63 -19.29 -0.62 0.19
CA SER A 63 -19.90 -0.37 1.50
C SER A 63 -20.13 1.11 1.82
N GLY A 64 -19.45 2.01 1.10
CA GLY A 64 -19.41 3.44 1.42
C GLY A 64 -18.69 3.77 2.73
N ARG A 65 -18.04 2.79 3.36
CA ARG A 65 -17.39 2.90 4.67
C ARG A 65 -15.94 2.44 4.59
N ALA A 66 -15.08 2.98 5.45
CA ALA A 66 -13.69 2.54 5.49
C ALA A 66 -13.62 1.07 5.98
N THR A 67 -12.71 0.27 5.41
CA THR A 67 -12.53 -1.15 5.76
C THR A 67 -12.39 -1.35 7.28
N PHE A 68 -11.63 -0.47 7.95
CA PHE A 68 -11.41 -0.54 9.40
C PHE A 68 -12.68 -0.32 10.22
N GLU A 69 -13.61 0.50 9.71
CA GLU A 69 -14.88 0.76 10.38
C GLU A 69 -15.76 -0.49 10.40
N ILE A 70 -15.80 -1.24 9.30
CA ILE A 70 -16.53 -2.51 9.17
C ILE A 70 -15.92 -3.58 10.06
N ILE A 71 -14.58 -3.64 10.12
CA ILE A 71 -13.84 -4.54 11.00
C ILE A 71 -14.24 -4.28 12.46
N ARG A 72 -14.23 -3.01 12.89
CA ARG A 72 -14.60 -2.62 14.26
C ARG A 72 -16.05 -2.99 14.60
N GLU A 73 -16.98 -2.85 13.65
CA GLU A 73 -18.37 -3.23 13.87
C GLU A 73 -18.56 -4.75 13.99
N ARG A 74 -17.79 -5.54 13.22
CA ARG A 74 -17.94 -7.01 13.19
C ARG A 74 -17.15 -7.74 14.27
N LEU A 75 -16.02 -7.18 14.71
CA LEU A 75 -15.07 -7.86 15.59
C LEU A 75 -14.99 -7.25 17.00
N GLY A 76 -15.74 -6.18 17.27
CA GLY A 76 -15.77 -5.51 18.56
C GLY A 76 -14.78 -4.34 18.67
N PRO A 77 -14.84 -3.57 19.78
CA PRO A 77 -13.91 -2.48 20.05
C PRO A 77 -12.46 -2.95 20.27
#